data_AF-A0A833PB35-F1
#
_entry.id   AF-A0A833PB35-F1
#
_cell.length_a   1.000
_cell.length_b   1.000
_cell.length_c   1.000
_cell.angle_alpha   90.00
_cell.angle_beta   90.00
_cell.angle_gamma   90.00
#
_symmetry.space_group_name_H-M   'P 1'
#
loop_
_entity.id
_entity.type
_entity.pdbx_description
1 polymer ?
#
loop_
_entity_poly.entity_id
_entity_poly.type
_entity_poly.pdbx_seq_one_letter_code
_entity_poly.pdbx_strand_id
1 'polypeptide(L)'
;MENKEKRQRFLLPVDYIYDGFVFPQGTLINTYNAHDDGGRYRYLTLSGLEQARFQQPVQIAGIWTKAIKIDSDFNFLIELSQDQDISPVYIQNDQGEYQQDSSHPSIHCKSGQIAQYTVNSNYYPDKDYTREDWYTLEDECFEPKLWLFRGCFSAPPIYVERPYPQSKLHDHERMSDVTSTSLL
;
A
#
# COMPACT_ATOMS: atom_id res chain seq x y z
N MET A 1 20.38 -1.92 -14.21
CA MET A 1 19.52 -3.11 -14.08
C MET A 1 19.52 -3.65 -12.66
N GLU A 2 20.64 -4.13 -12.12
CA GLU A 2 20.68 -4.72 -10.76
C GLU A 2 20.14 -3.80 -9.65
N ASN A 3 20.47 -2.50 -9.69
CA ASN A 3 19.99 -1.57 -8.66
C ASN A 3 18.48 -1.27 -8.76
N LYS A 4 17.92 -1.29 -9.97
CA LYS A 4 16.47 -1.13 -10.17
C LYS A 4 15.72 -2.31 -9.54
N GLU A 5 16.19 -3.53 -9.77
CA GLU A 5 15.62 -4.74 -9.16
C GLU A 5 15.70 -4.73 -7.62
N LYS A 6 16.82 -4.29 -7.05
CA LYS A 6 16.97 -4.12 -5.59
C LYS A 6 15.97 -3.14 -5.01
N ARG A 7 15.67 -2.07 -5.73
CA ARG A 7 14.74 -1.01 -5.32
C ARG A 7 13.27 -1.35 -5.61
N GLN A 8 13.02 -2.34 -6.46
CA GLN A 8 11.69 -2.90 -6.67
C GLN A 8 11.33 -3.98 -5.65
N ARG A 9 12.31 -4.72 -5.09
CA ARG A 9 12.04 -5.86 -4.22
C ARG A 9 13.02 -5.92 -3.04
N PHE A 10 12.56 -5.55 -1.85
CA PHE A 10 13.44 -5.41 -0.68
C PHE A 10 12.71 -5.70 0.63
N LEU A 11 13.51 -5.95 1.68
CA LEU A 11 13.04 -5.91 3.06
C LEU A 11 13.28 -4.49 3.59
N LEU A 12 12.30 -3.95 4.33
CA LEU A 12 12.49 -2.67 5.01
C LEU A 12 13.63 -2.78 6.04
N PRO A 13 14.69 -1.96 5.93
CA PRO A 13 15.82 -2.02 6.86
C PRO A 13 15.49 -1.38 8.21
N VAL A 14 14.50 -0.50 8.24
CA VAL A 14 14.01 0.26 9.40
C VAL A 14 12.49 0.44 9.30
N ASP A 15 11.84 0.87 10.37
CA ASP A 15 10.46 1.37 10.28
C ASP A 15 10.42 2.57 9.33
N TYR A 16 9.39 2.63 8.48
CA TYR A 16 9.26 3.67 7.47
C TYR A 16 7.87 4.30 7.50
N ILE A 17 7.82 5.64 7.49
CA ILE A 17 6.57 6.39 7.43
C ILE A 17 6.26 6.69 5.96
N TYR A 18 5.09 6.26 5.52
CA TYR A 18 4.57 6.49 4.17
C TYR A 18 3.14 7.02 4.28
N ASP A 19 2.93 8.26 3.86
CA ASP A 19 1.67 9.01 4.01
C ASP A 19 1.06 8.92 5.42
N GLY A 20 1.92 9.02 6.42
CA GLY A 20 1.54 8.96 7.83
C GLY A 20 1.29 7.55 8.38
N PHE A 21 1.37 6.51 7.55
CA PHE A 21 1.33 5.12 7.99
C PHE A 21 2.74 4.57 8.25
N VAL A 22 2.93 3.86 9.36
CA VAL A 22 4.22 3.22 9.69
C VAL A 22 4.25 1.80 9.13
N PHE A 23 5.11 1.56 8.15
CA PHE A 23 5.49 0.22 7.71
C PHE A 23 6.64 -0.29 8.60
N PRO A 24 6.45 -1.42 9.33
CA PRO A 24 7.49 -1.92 10.23
C PRO A 24 8.74 -2.43 9.51
N GLN A 25 9.88 -2.34 10.19
CA GLN A 25 11.12 -2.99 9.80
C GLN A 25 10.88 -4.47 9.46
N GLY A 26 11.56 -4.94 8.41
CA GLY A 26 11.50 -6.33 7.96
C GLY A 26 10.27 -6.65 7.12
N THR A 27 9.36 -5.70 6.89
CA THR A 27 8.29 -5.86 5.88
C THR A 27 8.90 -6.12 4.51
N LEU A 28 8.38 -7.13 3.83
CA LEU A 28 8.74 -7.43 2.44
C LEU A 28 7.94 -6.55 1.50
N ILE A 29 8.62 -5.80 0.66
CA ILE A 29 8.03 -4.80 -0.23
C ILE A 29 8.30 -5.19 -1.69
N ASN A 30 7.26 -5.06 -2.51
CA ASN A 30 7.39 -4.96 -3.96
C ASN A 30 6.85 -3.60 -4.43
N THR A 31 7.64 -2.92 -5.25
CA THR A 31 7.28 -1.65 -5.87
C THR A 31 7.54 -1.69 -7.37
N TYR A 32 6.80 -0.88 -8.11
CA TYR A 32 7.04 -0.60 -9.51
C TYR A 32 6.93 0.90 -9.75
N ASN A 33 8.06 1.51 -10.12
CA ASN A 33 8.11 2.89 -10.57
C ASN A 33 8.74 2.92 -11.98
N ALA A 34 7.93 3.31 -12.97
CA ALA A 34 8.35 3.38 -14.38
C ALA A 34 9.48 4.39 -14.60
N HIS A 35 9.54 5.43 -13.77
CA HIS A 35 10.53 6.51 -13.79
C HIS A 35 11.80 6.19 -12.99
N ASP A 36 11.87 5.05 -12.31
CA ASP A 36 13.12 4.63 -11.66
C ASP A 36 14.17 4.22 -12.70
N ASP A 37 15.23 5.04 -12.79
CA ASP A 37 16.40 4.83 -13.63
C ASP A 37 17.43 3.87 -13.00
N GLY A 38 17.23 3.45 -11.75
CA GLY A 38 18.16 2.61 -11.01
C GLY A 38 19.42 3.37 -10.56
N GLY A 39 19.33 4.70 -10.40
CA GLY A 39 20.42 5.55 -9.93
C GLY A 39 21.05 5.07 -8.61
N ARG A 40 22.38 5.03 -8.55
CA ARG A 40 23.18 4.43 -7.47
C ARG A 40 23.07 5.10 -6.09
N TYR A 41 22.56 6.33 -6.03
CA TYR A 41 22.53 7.14 -4.81
C TYR A 41 21.12 7.58 -4.42
N ARG A 42 20.10 6.87 -4.91
CA ARG A 42 18.71 7.12 -4.52
C ARG A 42 18.34 6.20 -3.37
N TYR A 43 17.66 6.76 -2.38
CA TYR A 43 17.12 6.02 -1.25
C TYR A 43 16.04 5.03 -1.70
N LEU A 44 15.86 3.97 -0.90
CA LEU A 44 14.67 3.13 -1.00
C LEU A 44 13.43 3.97 -0.66
N THR A 45 12.35 3.76 -1.42
CA THR A 45 11.08 4.47 -1.28
C THR A 45 9.94 3.48 -1.43
N LEU A 46 8.79 3.78 -0.81
CA LEU A 46 7.54 3.07 -1.06
C LEU A 46 6.74 3.66 -2.23
N SER A 47 7.33 4.61 -2.96
CA SER A 47 6.79 5.06 -4.23
C SER A 47 6.63 3.91 -5.21
N GLY A 48 5.46 3.81 -5.83
CA GLY A 48 5.04 2.71 -6.67
C GLY A 48 4.73 1.44 -5.89
N LEU A 49 4.35 1.53 -4.61
CA LEU A 49 3.97 0.36 -3.80
C LEU A 49 2.96 -0.51 -4.55
N GLU A 50 3.31 -1.77 -4.82
CA GLU A 50 2.41 -2.73 -5.43
C GLU A 50 1.94 -3.77 -4.41
N GLN A 51 2.86 -4.32 -3.62
CA GLN A 51 2.53 -5.26 -2.55
C GLN A 51 3.42 -5.07 -1.32
N ALA A 52 2.88 -5.40 -0.15
CA ALA A 52 3.65 -5.54 1.07
C ALA A 52 3.21 -6.77 1.87
N ARG A 53 4.17 -7.44 2.52
CA ARG A 53 3.92 -8.53 3.48
C ARG A 53 4.64 -8.26 4.78
N PHE A 54 3.87 -8.22 5.85
CA PHE A 54 4.35 -7.85 7.19
C PHE A 54 4.86 -9.09 7.94
N GLN A 55 5.94 -8.95 8.71
CA GLN A 55 6.46 -10.05 9.54
C GLN A 55 5.52 -10.40 10.69
N GLN A 56 4.86 -9.38 11.23
CA GLN A 56 3.80 -9.50 12.22
C GLN A 56 2.57 -8.75 11.72
N PRO A 57 1.35 -9.17 12.13
CA PRO A 57 0.14 -8.45 11.74
C PRO A 57 0.17 -6.97 12.14
N VAL A 58 -0.30 -6.11 11.25
CA VAL A 58 -0.46 -4.66 11.47
C VAL A 58 -1.91 -4.25 11.25
N GLN A 59 -2.30 -3.07 11.70
CA GLN A 59 -3.63 -2.52 11.39
C GLN A 59 -3.56 -1.62 10.16
N ILE A 60 -4.34 -1.90 9.13
CA ILE A 60 -4.53 -1.05 7.95
C ILE A 60 -6.03 -0.89 7.75
N ALA A 61 -6.52 0.31 7.48
CA ALA A 61 -7.96 0.60 7.36
C ALA A 61 -8.79 0.08 8.57
N GLY A 62 -8.19 0.13 9.76
CA GLY A 62 -8.81 -0.35 11.01
C GLY A 62 -8.86 -1.88 11.17
N ILE A 63 -8.24 -2.66 10.28
CA ILE A 63 -8.31 -4.13 10.29
C ILE A 63 -6.94 -4.79 10.39
N TRP A 64 -6.92 -5.95 11.06
CA TRP A 64 -5.70 -6.74 11.25
C TRP A 64 -5.27 -7.47 9.97
N THR A 65 -4.07 -7.13 9.51
CA THR A 65 -3.58 -7.33 8.16
C THR A 65 -2.22 -8.03 8.18
N LYS A 66 -2.00 -9.00 7.28
CA LYS A 66 -0.68 -9.64 7.07
C LYS A 66 -0.05 -9.34 5.70
N ALA A 67 -0.85 -8.94 4.70
CA ALA A 67 -0.33 -8.46 3.42
C ALA A 67 -1.32 -7.50 2.75
N ILE A 68 -0.82 -6.64 1.88
CA ILE A 68 -1.61 -5.77 1.01
C ILE A 68 -1.15 -5.89 -0.44
N LYS A 69 -2.07 -5.63 -1.36
CA LYS A 69 -1.82 -5.46 -2.79
C LYS A 69 -2.61 -4.26 -3.30
N ILE A 70 -1.94 -3.34 -3.97
CA ILE A 70 -2.55 -2.33 -4.82
C ILE A 70 -2.86 -3.02 -6.15
N ASP A 71 -4.14 -3.30 -6.42
CA ASP A 71 -4.57 -4.08 -7.59
C ASP A 71 -4.78 -3.17 -8.81
N SER A 72 -5.27 -1.96 -8.55
CA SER A 72 -5.29 -0.83 -9.48
C SER A 72 -5.34 0.47 -8.66
N ASP A 73 -5.24 1.63 -9.31
CA ASP A 73 -5.32 2.94 -8.64
C ASP A 73 -6.51 3.02 -7.67
N PHE A 74 -7.66 2.47 -8.04
CA PHE A 74 -8.89 2.55 -7.25
C PHE A 74 -9.23 1.28 -6.46
N ASN A 75 -8.40 0.22 -6.52
CA ASN A 75 -8.70 -1.06 -5.88
C ASN A 75 -7.53 -1.57 -5.02
N PHE A 76 -7.86 -1.91 -3.77
CA PHE A 76 -6.90 -2.36 -2.77
C PHE A 76 -7.36 -3.70 -2.19
N LEU A 77 -6.42 -4.63 -2.06
CA LEU A 77 -6.66 -5.96 -1.51
C LEU A 77 -5.86 -6.12 -0.23
N ILE A 78 -6.52 -6.58 0.83
CA ILE A 78 -5.92 -6.80 2.14
C ILE A 78 -6.08 -8.26 2.55
N GLU A 79 -4.98 -8.96 2.80
CA GLU A 79 -4.99 -10.32 3.35
C GLU A 79 -5.11 -10.26 4.88
N LEU A 80 -6.21 -10.82 5.40
CA LEU A 80 -6.56 -10.74 6.81
C LEU A 80 -5.71 -11.69 7.67
N SER A 81 -5.22 -11.20 8.82
CA SER A 81 -4.45 -12.04 9.75
C SER A 81 -5.32 -12.84 10.73
N GLN A 82 -6.54 -12.40 10.99
CA GLN A 82 -7.47 -13.02 11.94
C GLN A 82 -8.92 -12.86 11.49
N ASP A 83 -9.80 -13.67 12.09
CA ASP A 83 -11.24 -13.49 12.01
C ASP A 83 -11.61 -12.12 12.62
N GLN A 84 -12.44 -11.35 11.93
CA GLN A 84 -12.88 -10.03 12.37
C GLN A 84 -14.14 -9.57 11.64
N ASP A 85 -14.95 -8.76 12.33
CA ASP A 85 -16.07 -8.05 11.71
C ASP A 85 -15.57 -6.72 11.14
N ILE A 86 -15.87 -6.45 9.88
CA ILE A 86 -15.39 -5.25 9.17
C ILE A 86 -16.60 -4.39 8.80
N SER A 87 -16.50 -3.09 9.11
CA SER A 87 -17.53 -2.09 8.90
C SER A 87 -16.91 -0.70 8.68
N PRO A 88 -17.59 0.24 8.01
CA PRO A 88 -18.85 0.05 7.29
C PRO A 88 -18.65 -0.63 5.93
N VAL A 89 -19.68 -1.33 5.45
CA VAL A 89 -19.71 -1.92 4.10
C VAL A 89 -20.24 -0.90 3.11
N TYR A 90 -19.65 -0.81 1.93
CA TYR A 90 -20.09 0.06 0.84
C TYR A 90 -20.57 -0.75 -0.36
N ILE A 91 -21.70 -0.34 -0.93
CA ILE A 91 -22.27 -0.85 -2.18
C ILE A 91 -22.30 0.27 -3.23
N GLN A 92 -22.28 -0.09 -4.51
CA GLN A 92 -22.33 0.88 -5.60
C GLN A 92 -23.80 1.10 -5.96
N ASN A 93 -24.24 2.35 -6.09
CA ASN A 93 -25.59 2.67 -6.55
C ASN A 93 -25.68 2.61 -8.08
N ASP A 94 -26.88 2.84 -8.61
CA ASP A 94 -27.15 2.80 -10.06
C ASP A 94 -26.40 3.90 -10.85
N GLN A 95 -25.94 4.95 -10.15
CA GLN A 95 -25.14 6.06 -10.69
C GLN A 95 -23.64 5.77 -10.66
N GLY A 96 -23.21 4.63 -10.13
CA GLY A 96 -21.80 4.27 -10.02
C GLY A 96 -21.09 4.83 -8.79
N GLU A 97 -21.79 5.48 -7.86
CA GLU A 97 -21.22 6.04 -6.64
C GLU A 97 -21.26 5.02 -5.48
N TYR A 98 -20.28 5.11 -4.59
CA TYR A 98 -20.21 4.24 -3.41
C TYR A 98 -21.00 4.84 -2.24
N GLN A 99 -21.95 4.08 -1.73
CA GLN A 99 -22.76 4.43 -0.56
C GLN A 99 -22.71 3.33 0.49
N GLN A 100 -22.89 3.69 1.76
CA GLN A 100 -22.91 2.71 2.84
C GLN A 100 -24.10 1.76 2.71
N ASP A 101 -23.86 0.46 2.78
CA ASP A 101 -24.90 -0.56 2.83
C ASP A 101 -25.53 -0.61 4.22
N SER A 102 -26.71 -0.01 4.36
CA SER A 102 -27.46 -0.04 5.62
C SER A 102 -28.11 -1.40 5.90
N SER A 103 -28.26 -2.26 4.90
CA SER A 103 -28.83 -3.61 5.06
C SER A 103 -27.80 -4.60 5.60
N HIS A 104 -26.52 -4.39 5.27
CA HIS A 104 -25.38 -5.18 5.74
C HIS A 104 -24.33 -4.26 6.38
N PRO A 105 -24.55 -3.79 7.62
CA PRO A 105 -23.67 -2.78 8.24
C PRO A 105 -22.24 -3.29 8.50
N SER A 106 -22.07 -4.61 8.59
CA SER A 106 -20.78 -5.28 8.80
C SER A 106 -20.76 -6.65 8.14
N ILE A 107 -19.57 -7.12 7.75
CA ILE A 107 -19.35 -8.50 7.29
C ILE A 107 -18.34 -9.18 8.21
N HIS A 108 -18.65 -10.41 8.63
CA HIS A 108 -17.71 -11.26 9.35
C HIS A 108 -16.75 -11.94 8.36
N CYS A 109 -15.48 -11.57 8.41
CA CYS A 109 -14.44 -12.11 7.53
C CYS A 109 -13.48 -13.02 8.30
N LYS A 110 -13.01 -14.07 7.62
CA LYS A 110 -12.13 -15.10 8.19
C LYS A 110 -10.65 -14.79 7.95
N SER A 111 -9.80 -15.26 8.87
CA SER A 111 -8.35 -15.23 8.71
C SER A 111 -7.94 -15.84 7.36
N GLY A 112 -7.04 -15.17 6.65
CA GLY A 112 -6.56 -15.59 5.34
C GLY A 112 -7.48 -15.25 4.17
N GLN A 113 -8.70 -14.75 4.39
CA GLN A 113 -9.48 -14.15 3.31
C GLN A 113 -8.87 -12.83 2.86
N ILE A 114 -9.26 -12.41 1.65
CA ILE A 114 -8.92 -11.12 1.07
C ILE A 114 -10.10 -10.18 1.29
N ALA A 115 -9.88 -9.09 2.02
CA ALA A 115 -10.80 -7.97 2.09
C ALA A 115 -10.53 -7.02 0.91
N GLN A 116 -11.59 -6.68 0.18
CA GLN A 116 -11.55 -5.74 -0.94
C GLN A 116 -11.94 -4.36 -0.48
N TYR A 117 -11.14 -3.39 -0.89
CA TYR A 117 -11.39 -1.99 -0.68
C TYR A 117 -11.33 -1.25 -2.02
N THR A 118 -12.11 -0.18 -2.10
CA THR A 118 -12.09 0.78 -3.21
C THR A 118 -11.99 2.18 -2.64
N VAL A 119 -11.86 3.19 -3.49
CA VAL A 119 -11.97 4.60 -3.09
C VAL A 119 -12.93 5.34 -4.03
N ASN A 120 -13.35 6.53 -3.64
CA ASN A 120 -14.14 7.41 -4.49
C ASN A 120 -13.27 8.04 -5.58
N SER A 121 -13.90 8.55 -6.65
CA SER A 121 -13.21 9.16 -7.79
C SER A 121 -12.36 10.38 -7.42
N ASN A 122 -12.68 11.06 -6.32
CA ASN A 122 -11.94 12.21 -5.81
C ASN A 122 -10.72 11.84 -4.94
N TYR A 123 -10.40 10.55 -4.81
CA TYR A 123 -9.29 10.09 -3.97
C TYR A 123 -7.92 10.51 -4.50
N TYR A 124 -7.75 10.51 -5.82
CA TYR A 124 -6.61 11.15 -6.46
C TYR A 124 -7.03 12.55 -6.91
N PRO A 125 -6.28 13.60 -6.59
CA PRO A 125 -6.55 14.93 -7.12
C PRO A 125 -6.45 14.92 -8.65
N ASP A 126 -7.29 15.73 -9.31
CA ASP A 126 -7.22 15.90 -10.75
C ASP A 126 -5.82 16.36 -11.15
N LYS A 127 -5.15 15.58 -12.00
CA LYS A 127 -3.82 15.93 -12.52
C LYS A 127 -3.95 17.06 -13.54
N ASP A 128 -3.21 18.14 -13.31
CA ASP A 128 -3.01 19.17 -14.34
C ASP A 128 -1.92 18.72 -15.33
N TYR A 129 -2.34 18.00 -16.37
CA TYR A 129 -1.47 17.50 -17.43
C TYR A 129 -0.79 18.61 -18.25
N THR A 130 -1.15 19.88 -18.04
CA THR A 130 -0.53 21.01 -18.76
C THR A 130 0.77 21.48 -18.11
N ARG A 131 1.07 21.06 -16.88
CA ARG A 131 2.32 21.40 -16.20
C ARG A 131 3.48 20.52 -16.68
N GLU A 132 4.65 21.11 -16.89
CA GLU A 132 5.87 20.41 -17.34
C GLU A 132 6.35 19.32 -16.37
N ASP A 133 5.89 19.37 -15.12
CA ASP A 133 6.25 18.46 -14.04
C ASP A 133 5.10 17.49 -13.66
N TRP A 134 4.04 17.38 -14.48
CA TRP A 134 2.85 16.55 -14.17
C TRP A 134 3.16 15.08 -13.85
N TYR A 135 4.24 14.52 -14.41
CA TYR A 135 4.72 13.15 -14.13
C TYR A 135 5.54 13.05 -12.83
N THR A 136 6.02 14.17 -12.29
CA THR A 136 6.62 14.23 -10.95
C THR A 136 5.58 14.43 -9.86
N LEU A 137 4.34 14.74 -10.25
CA LEU A 137 3.14 14.87 -9.42
C LEU A 137 2.30 13.59 -9.47
N GLU A 138 2.92 12.42 -9.61
CA GLU A 138 2.23 11.20 -9.18
C GLU A 138 2.04 11.32 -7.67
N ASP A 139 0.95 11.98 -7.27
CA ASP A 139 0.47 11.99 -5.88
C ASP A 139 0.07 10.56 -5.57
N GLU A 140 1.08 9.79 -5.18
CA GLU A 140 0.87 8.51 -4.55
C GLU A 140 0.16 8.78 -3.23
N CYS A 141 -1.06 8.26 -3.13
CA CYS A 141 -1.92 8.50 -1.98
C CYS A 141 -2.14 7.17 -1.26
N PHE A 142 -1.49 7.01 -0.11
CA PHE A 142 -1.70 5.90 0.81
C PHE A 142 -2.48 6.36 2.05
N GLU A 143 -3.78 6.59 1.88
CA GLU A 143 -4.70 6.98 2.96
C GLU A 143 -5.74 5.90 3.23
N PRO A 144 -5.37 4.78 3.89
CA PRO A 144 -6.28 3.66 4.13
C PRO A 144 -7.51 4.01 4.99
N LYS A 145 -7.50 5.15 5.67
CA LYS A 145 -8.67 5.72 6.37
C LYS A 145 -9.81 6.16 5.42
N LEU A 146 -9.51 6.42 4.15
CA LEU A 146 -10.49 6.82 3.12
C LEU A 146 -10.99 5.63 2.29
N TRP A 147 -10.43 4.44 2.51
CA TRP A 147 -10.78 3.25 1.76
C TRP A 147 -12.16 2.73 2.17
N LEU A 148 -12.93 2.34 1.17
CA LEU A 148 -14.32 1.90 1.27
C LEU A 148 -14.36 0.37 1.16
N PHE A 149 -14.68 -0.29 2.28
CA PHE A 149 -14.74 -1.75 2.33
C PHE A 149 -15.90 -2.30 1.50
N ARG A 150 -15.63 -3.28 0.64
CA ARG A 150 -16.59 -3.89 -0.30
C ARG A 150 -17.03 -5.30 0.06
N GLY A 151 -16.30 -5.96 0.95
CA GLY A 151 -16.51 -7.35 1.32
C GLY A 151 -15.21 -8.15 1.31
N CYS A 152 -15.33 -9.42 1.66
CA CYS A 152 -14.21 -10.36 1.68
C CYS A 152 -14.50 -11.61 0.88
N PHE A 153 -13.45 -12.17 0.28
CA PHE A 153 -13.54 -13.38 -0.53
C PHE A 153 -12.34 -14.29 -0.29
N SER A 154 -12.52 -15.57 -0.61
CA SER A 154 -11.46 -16.57 -0.52
C SER A 154 -10.64 -16.55 -1.80
N ALA A 155 -9.33 -16.33 -1.68
CA ALA A 155 -8.38 -16.33 -2.79
C ALA A 155 -7.03 -16.94 -2.33
N PRO A 156 -6.12 -17.26 -3.25
CA PRO A 156 -4.73 -17.52 -2.88
C PRO A 156 -4.15 -16.35 -2.06
N PRO A 157 -3.20 -16.61 -1.14
CA PRO A 157 -2.51 -15.56 -0.40
C PRO A 157 -1.88 -14.53 -1.35
N ILE A 158 -1.81 -13.26 -0.92
CA ILE A 158 -1.16 -12.21 -1.70
C ILE A 158 0.31 -12.57 -1.85
N TYR A 159 0.71 -12.94 -3.06
CA TYR A 159 2.10 -13.26 -3.33
C TYR A 159 2.91 -11.97 -3.37
N VAL A 160 4.00 -11.94 -2.59
CA VAL A 160 4.99 -10.87 -2.60
C VAL A 160 6.31 -11.53 -2.94
N GLU A 161 6.91 -11.12 -4.05
CA GLU A 161 8.19 -11.62 -4.51
C GLU A 161 9.27 -11.44 -3.45
N ARG A 162 10.12 -12.47 -3.35
CA ARG A 162 11.29 -12.46 -2.48
C ARG A 162 12.17 -11.24 -2.78
N PRO A 163 12.85 -10.70 -1.75
CA PRO A 163 13.71 -9.56 -1.94
C PRO A 163 14.83 -9.93 -2.92
N TYR A 164 15.24 -8.99 -3.76
CA TYR A 164 16.38 -9.21 -4.64
C TYR A 164 17.61 -9.54 -3.78
N PRO A 165 18.45 -10.52 -4.16
CA PRO A 165 19.62 -10.88 -3.39
C PRO A 165 20.48 -9.66 -3.05
N GLN A 166 20.53 -9.31 -1.77
CA GLN A 166 21.33 -8.20 -1.29
C GLN A 166 22.78 -8.68 -1.17
N SER A 167 23.57 -8.52 -2.22
CA SER A 167 25.04 -8.56 -2.09
C SER A 167 25.49 -7.30 -1.35
N LYS A 168 25.31 -7.26 -0.01
CA LYS A 168 25.56 -6.09 0.86
C LYS A 168 24.97 -4.78 0.29
N LEU A 169 23.78 -4.39 0.75
CA LEU A 169 23.35 -2.99 0.63
C LEU A 169 24.50 -2.13 1.16
N HIS A 170 25.05 -1.25 0.32
CA HIS A 170 26.03 -0.30 0.81
C HIS A 170 25.31 0.61 1.82
N ASP A 171 26.01 1.04 2.88
CA ASP A 171 25.45 1.85 3.98
C ASP A 171 24.70 3.11 3.53
N HIS A 172 24.86 3.53 2.28
CA HIS A 172 24.27 4.71 1.66
C HIS A 172 22.92 4.44 0.94
N GLU A 173 22.48 3.19 0.79
CA GLU A 173 21.17 2.81 0.22
C GLU A 173 20.10 2.59 1.31
N ARG A 174 20.29 3.20 2.49
CA ARG A 174 19.25 3.24 3.54
C ARG A 174 18.05 4.02 3.03
N MET A 175 16.85 3.76 3.55
CA MET A 175 15.75 4.70 3.31
C MET A 175 16.18 6.08 3.80
N SER A 176 15.73 7.15 3.15
CA SER A 176 15.94 8.49 3.69
C SER A 176 15.44 8.47 5.11
N ASP A 177 16.32 8.74 6.08
CA ASP A 177 15.89 9.00 7.45
C ASP A 177 14.85 10.10 7.35
N VAL A 178 13.56 9.76 7.52
CA VAL A 178 12.54 10.76 7.81
C VAL A 178 12.88 11.24 9.20
N THR A 179 13.84 12.15 9.27
CA THR A 179 14.17 12.91 10.47
C THR A 179 12.87 13.49 10.97
N SER A 180 12.47 13.05 12.16
CA SER A 180 11.58 13.80 13.04
C SER A 180 11.99 15.27 12.96
N THR A 181 11.25 16.04 12.18
CA THR A 181 11.41 17.49 12.14
C THR A 181 10.08 18.05 12.63
N SER A 182 10.10 18.35 13.92
CA SER A 182 9.27 19.36 14.58
C SER A 182 7.81 19.00 14.90
N LEU A 183 7.62 18.25 15.99
CA LEU A 183 6.65 18.67 17.00
C LEU A 183 7.38 19.61 17.96
N LEU A 184 7.21 20.92 17.74
CA LEU A 184 7.30 21.95 18.77
C LEU A 184 5.88 22.44 19.03
#